data_AF-A0A6A1C8G4-F1
#
_entry.id   AF-A0A6A1C8G4-F1
#
_cell.length_a   1.000
_cell.length_b   1.000
_cell.length_c   1.000
_cell.angle_alpha   90.00
_cell.angle_beta   90.00
_cell.angle_gamma   90.00
#
_symmetry.space_group_name_H-M   'P 1'
#
loop_
_entity.id
_entity.type
_entity.pdbx_description
1 polymer ?
#
loop_
_entity_poly.entity_id
_entity_poly.type
_entity_poly.pdbx_seq_one_letter_code
_entity_poly.pdbx_strand_id
1 'polypeptide(L)'
;VFVDEYFYENNPLETSSNNNWGNENWEEFVNKDDRYALLIFSPQKSPDGESSYASAKYMITQKSIQTYYSTEKFNSDKTALGMEHIDETGVPNGWESGSYGSSQENGYKNTYPVVNNTNISSYGTETLSNGKNTFTINDAANAIQACMARNRDENNDGKISGSEVKWFLPAINQLVGMFLGAESLPTPLFGDGDKQPGTYTYNKKEIGTYGTYHYISSDKQRLWSEEGATFGPAAGILYAKAPEKLRCVRTLGISSQYNSTSKKEGKIYNMNNSYTFQMAYLDKQSIRTSFIENGELDLHHNFSSYNRPYTAFQVANKRMTIDGIETSNGWGGSNNRPRPTNWESLVKNSGLSRSVCTNYFENANKSDKGSWRAPNQRELMIIYLQDPSLVEYQVTDAYDYRYGSFTRTCWKFNENDHFTVDKDLITKGTVGSFVRCVRDVK
;
A
#
# COMPACT_ATOMS: atom_id res chain seq x y z
N VAL A 1 -13.08 3.71 27.36
CA VAL A 1 -14.24 4.19 26.58
C VAL A 1 -14.04 3.71 25.16
N PHE A 2 -15.02 3.04 24.57
CA PHE A 2 -15.02 2.67 23.15
C PHE A 2 -16.06 3.53 22.44
N VAL A 3 -15.70 4.06 21.27
CA VAL A 3 -16.61 4.75 20.36
C VAL A 3 -16.70 3.87 19.12
N ASP A 4 -17.92 3.49 18.76
CA ASP A 4 -18.12 2.69 17.56
C ASP A 4 -17.72 3.50 16.31
N GLU A 5 -16.69 3.02 15.61
CA GLU A 5 -16.17 3.65 14.39
C GLU A 5 -17.03 3.32 13.16
N TYR A 6 -18.03 2.44 13.32
CA TYR A 6 -18.91 1.91 12.27
C TYR A 6 -20.24 2.65 12.13
N PHE A 7 -20.38 3.83 12.70
CA PHE A 7 -21.60 4.65 12.55
C PHE A 7 -21.91 5.10 11.11
N TYR A 8 -21.07 4.72 10.15
CA TYR A 8 -21.32 4.88 8.72
C TYR A 8 -22.01 3.68 8.07
N GLU A 9 -22.02 2.50 8.70
CA GLU A 9 -22.75 1.34 8.18
C GLU A 9 -24.25 1.42 8.48
N ASN A 10 -24.65 2.23 9.48
CA ASN A 10 -26.05 2.46 9.85
C ASN A 10 -26.26 3.91 10.29
N ASN A 11 -27.41 4.50 9.96
CA ASN A 11 -27.76 5.82 10.44
C ASN A 11 -28.13 5.74 11.93
N PRO A 12 -27.37 6.39 12.85
CA PRO A 12 -27.65 6.31 14.28
C PRO A 12 -28.96 7.01 14.68
N LEU A 13 -29.55 7.83 13.79
CA LEU A 13 -30.83 8.52 14.01
C LEU A 13 -32.02 7.75 13.42
N GLU A 14 -31.77 6.69 12.65
CA GLU A 14 -32.82 5.94 11.96
C GLU A 14 -33.12 4.63 12.70
N THR A 15 -34.16 4.66 13.54
CA THR A 15 -34.63 3.48 14.28
C THR A 15 -35.58 2.60 13.46
N SER A 16 -35.76 2.89 12.16
CA SER A 16 -36.66 2.17 11.28
C SER A 16 -35.98 0.92 10.71
N SER A 17 -36.72 -0.17 10.52
CA SER A 17 -36.21 -1.38 9.87
C SER A 17 -35.89 -1.18 8.37
N ASN A 18 -36.17 0.00 7.82
CA ASN A 18 -35.91 0.39 6.43
C ASN A 18 -34.70 1.32 6.34
N ASN A 19 -33.63 1.00 7.07
CA ASN A 19 -32.40 1.76 7.02
C ASN A 19 -31.81 1.69 5.60
N ASN A 20 -32.02 2.73 4.80
CA ASN A 20 -31.40 2.90 3.48
C ASN A 20 -29.98 3.49 3.60
N TRP A 21 -29.50 3.74 4.83
CA TRP A 21 -28.10 4.08 5.10
C TRP A 21 -27.27 2.82 4.93
N GLY A 22 -26.84 2.56 3.70
CA GLY A 22 -25.96 1.44 3.37
C GLY A 22 -24.50 1.73 3.71
N ASN A 23 -23.65 0.71 3.62
CA ASN A 23 -22.18 0.81 3.76
C ASN A 23 -21.52 1.75 2.73
N GLU A 24 -22.32 2.37 1.88
CA GLU A 24 -21.93 3.21 0.75
C GLU A 24 -21.52 4.62 1.14
N ASN A 25 -21.62 5.06 2.40
CA ASN A 25 -21.33 6.45 2.79
C ASN A 25 -19.95 6.65 3.43
N TRP A 26 -19.03 5.68 3.32
CA TRP A 26 -17.72 5.76 3.98
C TRP A 26 -16.91 7.02 3.63
N GLU A 27 -17.12 7.60 2.45
CA GLU A 27 -16.47 8.83 1.98
C GLU A 27 -16.75 10.06 2.86
N GLU A 28 -17.87 10.04 3.58
CA GLU A 28 -18.25 11.12 4.51
C GLU A 28 -17.47 11.04 5.84
N PHE A 29 -16.82 9.91 6.10
CA PHE A 29 -16.21 9.61 7.40
C PHE A 29 -14.69 9.52 7.38
N VAL A 30 -14.13 9.29 6.19
CA VAL A 30 -12.69 9.20 5.98
C VAL A 30 -12.07 10.56 5.68
N ASN A 31 -10.79 10.69 6.00
CA ASN A 31 -9.99 11.90 5.76
C ASN A 31 -10.67 13.16 6.33
N LYS A 32 -11.36 13.04 7.47
CA LYS A 32 -11.99 14.15 8.18
C LYS A 32 -11.12 14.57 9.37
N ASP A 33 -11.45 15.71 9.95
CA ASP A 33 -10.85 16.13 11.21
C ASP A 33 -11.14 15.12 12.32
N ASP A 34 -10.23 15.07 13.30
CA ASP A 34 -10.40 14.27 14.51
C ASP A 34 -11.74 14.62 15.20
N ARG A 35 -12.44 13.60 15.71
CA ARG A 35 -13.74 13.77 16.38
C ARG A 35 -13.52 13.96 17.86
N TYR A 36 -14.23 14.92 18.45
CA TYR A 36 -14.16 15.25 19.87
C TYR A 36 -15.55 15.23 20.50
N ALA A 37 -15.71 14.51 21.60
CA ALA A 37 -16.90 14.57 22.45
C ALA A 37 -16.51 15.04 23.85
N LEU A 38 -17.08 16.15 24.29
CA LEU A 38 -16.86 16.73 25.61
C LEU A 38 -18.08 16.47 26.49
N LEU A 39 -17.90 15.67 27.53
CA LEU A 39 -18.93 15.43 28.54
C LEU A 39 -18.73 16.41 29.70
N ILE A 40 -19.58 17.42 29.73
CA ILE A 40 -19.55 18.53 30.68
C ILE A 40 -20.64 18.29 31.73
N PHE A 41 -20.29 18.39 33.02
CA PHE A 41 -21.25 18.29 34.11
C PHE A 41 -21.82 19.67 34.45
N SER A 42 -23.07 19.67 34.92
CA SER A 42 -23.94 20.82 35.18
C SER A 42 -23.23 22.18 35.32
N PRO A 43 -23.39 23.11 34.35
CA PRO A 43 -22.79 24.43 34.43
C PRO A 43 -23.33 25.21 35.63
N GLN A 44 -22.44 25.76 36.43
CA GLN A 44 -22.75 26.75 37.47
C GLN A 44 -23.01 28.08 36.76
N LYS A 45 -24.17 28.69 36.99
CA LYS A 45 -24.49 30.02 36.46
C LYS A 45 -24.07 31.10 37.45
N SER A 46 -23.65 32.25 36.93
CA SER A 46 -23.44 33.46 37.74
C SER A 46 -24.75 33.91 38.38
N PRO A 47 -24.71 34.70 39.47
CA PRO A 47 -25.91 35.19 40.15
C PRO A 47 -26.83 36.02 39.26
N ASP A 48 -26.28 36.73 38.27
CA ASP A 48 -27.03 37.51 37.28
C ASP A 48 -27.54 36.66 36.10
N GLY A 49 -27.11 35.40 35.98
CA GLY A 49 -27.48 34.49 34.90
C GLY A 49 -26.74 34.72 33.57
N GLU A 50 -25.87 35.72 33.49
CA GLU A 50 -25.21 36.15 32.24
C GLU A 50 -23.92 35.40 31.94
N SER A 51 -23.44 34.57 32.86
CA SER A 51 -22.23 33.76 32.69
C SER A 51 -22.44 32.37 33.24
N SER A 52 -21.70 31.40 32.68
CA SER A 52 -21.66 30.06 33.24
C SER A 52 -20.27 29.45 33.20
N TYR A 53 -19.96 28.65 34.20
CA TYR A 53 -18.71 27.91 34.34
C TYR A 53 -19.01 26.42 34.51
N ALA A 54 -18.28 25.58 33.78
CA ALA A 54 -18.34 24.14 33.94
C ALA A 54 -16.97 23.52 33.70
N SER A 55 -16.62 22.51 34.50
CA SER A 55 -15.45 21.67 34.26
C SER A 55 -15.87 20.46 33.42
N ALA A 56 -15.21 20.23 32.28
CA ALA A 56 -15.32 18.98 31.56
C ALA A 56 -14.73 17.84 32.41
N LYS A 57 -15.41 16.70 32.48
CA LYS A 57 -14.92 15.53 33.24
C LYS A 57 -14.34 14.44 32.34
N TYR A 58 -14.84 14.35 31.11
CA TYR A 58 -14.33 13.41 30.12
C TYR A 58 -14.25 14.10 28.75
N MET A 59 -13.12 13.92 28.08
CA MET A 59 -12.92 14.23 26.68
C MET A 59 -12.64 12.92 25.96
N ILE A 60 -13.40 12.64 24.91
CA ILE A 60 -13.21 11.49 24.06
C ILE A 60 -12.74 12.00 22.71
N THR A 61 -11.63 11.47 22.22
CA THR A 61 -11.05 11.84 20.93
C THR A 61 -10.92 10.60 20.06
N GLN A 62 -11.22 10.73 18.77
CA GLN A 62 -11.05 9.66 17.81
C GLN A 62 -10.47 10.23 16.53
N LYS A 63 -9.42 9.59 16.01
CA LYS A 63 -8.89 9.94 14.69
C LYS A 63 -9.84 9.47 13.60
N SER A 64 -9.98 10.26 12.54
CA SER A 64 -10.68 9.78 11.34
C SER A 64 -9.94 8.56 10.77
N ILE A 65 -10.65 7.72 10.02
CA ILE A 65 -9.99 6.70 9.20
C ILE A 65 -9.40 7.43 8.00
N GLN A 66 -8.12 7.20 7.69
CA GLN A 66 -7.54 7.78 6.48
C GLN A 66 -7.62 6.77 5.32
N THR A 67 -7.71 7.29 4.09
CA THR A 67 -7.66 6.49 2.87
C THR A 67 -7.00 7.27 1.74
N TYR A 68 -6.35 6.55 0.84
CA TYR A 68 -5.80 7.11 -0.39
C TYR A 68 -6.76 6.99 -1.59
N TYR A 69 -7.94 6.41 -1.38
CA TYR A 69 -8.98 6.34 -2.41
C TYR A 69 -9.66 7.70 -2.57
N SER A 70 -10.10 7.99 -3.80
CA SER A 70 -10.92 9.17 -4.07
C SER A 70 -12.25 9.10 -3.32
N THR A 71 -12.63 10.21 -2.69
CA THR A 71 -13.95 10.42 -2.08
C THR A 71 -14.93 11.09 -3.05
N GLU A 72 -14.52 11.35 -4.29
CA GLU A 72 -15.31 12.02 -5.34
C GLU A 72 -15.66 11.08 -6.50
N LYS A 73 -14.80 10.08 -6.78
CA LYS A 73 -14.95 9.11 -7.86
C LYS A 73 -14.69 7.70 -7.36
N PHE A 74 -15.65 6.82 -7.58
CA PHE A 74 -15.65 5.49 -6.99
C PHE A 74 -15.44 4.40 -8.04
N ASN A 75 -14.78 3.30 -7.63
CA ASN A 75 -14.79 2.06 -8.39
C ASN A 75 -16.20 1.44 -8.41
N SER A 76 -16.40 0.42 -9.24
CA SER A 76 -17.73 -0.21 -9.46
C SER A 76 -18.41 -0.68 -8.18
N ASP A 77 -17.62 -1.11 -7.20
CA ASP A 77 -18.11 -1.72 -5.97
C ASP A 77 -18.22 -0.68 -4.84
N LYS A 78 -17.82 0.57 -5.10
CA LYS A 78 -17.70 1.66 -4.12
C LYS A 78 -16.97 1.20 -2.85
N THR A 79 -15.91 0.40 -3.01
CA THR A 79 -15.08 -0.08 -1.88
C THR A 79 -13.73 0.61 -1.85
N ALA A 80 -13.15 0.73 -0.67
CA ALA A 80 -11.83 1.36 -0.48
C ALA A 80 -11.07 0.67 0.66
N LEU A 81 -9.77 0.95 0.76
CA LEU A 81 -8.97 0.55 1.92
C LEU A 81 -8.86 1.72 2.89
N GLY A 82 -9.36 1.54 4.11
CA GLY A 82 -9.12 2.43 5.23
C GLY A 82 -7.93 1.96 6.05
N MET A 83 -7.16 2.88 6.61
CA MET A 83 -5.96 2.55 7.39
C MET A 83 -5.91 3.31 8.71
N GLU A 84 -5.30 2.69 9.72
CA GLU A 84 -5.05 3.35 11.00
C GLU A 84 -3.98 4.44 10.83
N HIS A 85 -3.93 5.40 11.77
CA HIS A 85 -2.99 6.51 11.72
C HIS A 85 -1.57 6.15 12.17
N ILE A 86 -1.48 5.33 13.22
CA ILE A 86 -0.21 4.94 13.82
C ILE A 86 -0.28 3.47 14.20
N ASP A 87 0.88 2.85 14.31
CA ASP A 87 1.00 1.54 14.93
C ASP A 87 0.83 1.68 16.45
N GLU A 88 -0.31 1.24 16.98
CA GLU A 88 -0.62 1.26 18.42
C GLU A 88 -0.08 0.03 19.17
N THR A 89 0.49 -0.97 18.47
CA THR A 89 0.97 -2.22 19.10
C THR A 89 2.48 -2.20 19.31
N GLY A 90 3.21 -1.44 18.49
CA GLY A 90 4.67 -1.43 18.51
C GLY A 90 5.25 -2.63 17.76
N VAL A 91 6.47 -3.04 18.11
CA VAL A 91 7.17 -4.12 17.40
C VAL A 91 6.37 -5.43 17.58
N PRO A 92 5.82 -6.00 16.49
CA PRO A 92 5.03 -7.22 16.61
C PRO A 92 5.93 -8.39 17.05
N ASN A 93 5.47 -9.11 18.06
CA ASN A 93 6.08 -10.38 18.43
C ASN A 93 5.70 -11.46 17.39
N GLY A 94 6.47 -12.54 17.34
CA GLY A 94 6.07 -13.74 16.59
C GLY A 94 5.92 -13.56 15.06
N TRP A 95 6.71 -12.70 14.41
CA TRP A 95 6.70 -12.70 12.93
C TRP A 95 7.26 -14.03 12.38
N GLU A 96 8.25 -14.63 13.05
CA GLU A 96 8.82 -15.94 12.70
C GLU A 96 7.82 -17.08 12.90
N SER A 97 7.00 -16.96 13.94
CA SER A 97 6.11 -18.00 14.47
C SER A 97 4.63 -17.61 14.38
N GLY A 98 3.85 -18.32 13.57
CA GLY A 98 2.41 -18.07 13.50
C GLY A 98 1.83 -18.49 12.16
N SER A 99 0.50 -18.61 12.13
CA SER A 99 -0.24 -18.88 10.90
C SER A 99 -0.43 -17.56 10.14
N TYR A 100 0.01 -17.53 8.88
CA TYR A 100 -0.18 -16.45 7.92
C TYR A 100 -0.93 -17.00 6.71
N GLY A 101 -1.56 -16.12 5.94
CA GLY A 101 -2.17 -16.51 4.67
C GLY A 101 -1.17 -16.47 3.52
N SER A 102 -1.68 -16.62 2.30
CA SER A 102 -0.89 -16.60 1.06
C SER A 102 -1.43 -15.63 0.02
N SER A 103 -2.55 -14.95 0.29
CA SER A 103 -3.12 -13.98 -0.63
C SER A 103 -2.33 -12.69 -0.58
N GLN A 104 -1.63 -12.33 -1.66
CA GLN A 104 -0.94 -11.04 -1.76
C GLN A 104 -1.90 -9.85 -1.86
N GLU A 105 -3.18 -10.10 -2.11
CA GLU A 105 -4.17 -9.05 -2.41
C GLU A 105 -5.26 -8.87 -1.35
N ASN A 106 -5.42 -9.80 -0.41
CA ASN A 106 -6.54 -9.77 0.53
C ASN A 106 -6.10 -10.15 1.94
N GLY A 107 -5.77 -9.13 2.73
CA GLY A 107 -5.37 -9.31 4.13
C GLY A 107 -6.48 -9.85 5.03
N TYR A 108 -7.74 -9.53 4.75
CA TYR A 108 -8.88 -10.09 5.48
C TYR A 108 -8.97 -11.61 5.27
N LYS A 109 -8.82 -12.08 4.03
CA LYS A 109 -8.78 -13.51 3.69
C LYS A 109 -7.65 -14.26 4.40
N ASN A 110 -6.49 -13.61 4.58
CA ASN A 110 -5.37 -14.18 5.32
C ASN A 110 -5.63 -14.19 6.84
N THR A 111 -6.30 -13.16 7.35
CA THR A 111 -6.56 -12.95 8.78
C THR A 111 -7.67 -13.85 9.31
N TYR A 112 -8.79 -13.93 8.58
CA TYR A 112 -10.01 -14.59 9.05
C TYR A 112 -9.79 -16.02 9.59
N PRO A 113 -9.07 -16.93 8.90
CA PRO A 113 -8.86 -18.29 9.40
C PRO A 113 -8.01 -18.38 10.67
N VAL A 114 -7.20 -17.35 10.95
CA VAL A 114 -6.28 -17.32 12.11
C VAL A 114 -7.03 -16.90 13.37
N VAL A 115 -8.02 -16.01 13.25
CA VAL A 115 -8.66 -15.34 14.39
C VAL A 115 -10.11 -15.77 14.61
N ASN A 116 -10.82 -16.17 13.56
CA ASN A 116 -12.22 -16.56 13.66
C ASN A 116 -12.39 -17.74 14.62
N ASN A 117 -13.28 -17.58 15.60
CA ASN A 117 -13.56 -18.54 16.67
C ASN A 117 -12.37 -18.85 17.62
N THR A 118 -11.28 -18.08 17.56
CA THR A 118 -10.17 -18.21 18.50
C THR A 118 -10.45 -17.35 19.74
N ASN A 119 -10.34 -17.95 20.93
CA ASN A 119 -10.53 -17.22 22.19
C ASN A 119 -9.49 -16.11 22.32
N ILE A 120 -9.93 -14.90 22.70
CA ILE A 120 -9.06 -13.74 22.93
C ILE A 120 -7.98 -14.09 23.94
N SER A 121 -8.28 -14.89 24.96
CA SER A 121 -7.34 -15.35 25.99
C SER A 121 -6.11 -16.10 25.44
N SER A 122 -6.12 -16.55 24.18
CA SER A 122 -4.95 -17.18 23.55
C SER A 122 -3.92 -16.18 23.02
N TYR A 123 -4.32 -14.94 22.71
CA TYR A 123 -3.45 -13.90 22.13
C TYR A 123 -3.57 -12.53 22.82
N GLY A 124 -4.37 -12.43 23.86
CA GLY A 124 -4.58 -11.19 24.60
C GLY A 124 -5.10 -11.43 26.01
N THR A 125 -5.27 -10.34 26.75
CA THR A 125 -5.82 -10.32 28.09
C THR A 125 -6.84 -9.20 28.19
N GLU A 126 -8.03 -9.52 28.67
CA GLU A 126 -9.10 -8.54 28.88
C GLU A 126 -8.63 -7.46 29.87
N THR A 127 -8.80 -6.20 29.52
CA THR A 127 -8.31 -5.08 30.34
C THR A 127 -9.29 -4.65 31.42
N LEU A 128 -10.56 -5.07 31.37
CA LEU A 128 -11.59 -4.71 32.33
C LEU A 128 -12.49 -5.93 32.63
N SER A 129 -12.59 -6.29 33.91
CA SER A 129 -13.34 -7.46 34.44
C SER A 129 -14.85 -7.46 34.16
N ASN A 130 -15.39 -6.34 33.69
CA ASN A 130 -16.81 -6.08 33.49
C ASN A 130 -17.08 -5.39 32.13
N GLY A 131 -16.08 -5.35 31.24
CA GLY A 131 -16.17 -4.76 29.92
C GLY A 131 -15.35 -5.56 28.90
N LYS A 132 -15.79 -6.80 28.62
CA LYS A 132 -15.04 -7.79 27.81
C LYS A 132 -14.81 -7.40 26.35
N ASN A 133 -15.18 -6.19 25.96
CA ASN A 133 -15.01 -5.68 24.62
C ASN A 133 -13.57 -5.17 24.39
N THR A 134 -12.73 -4.99 25.43
CA THR A 134 -11.36 -4.46 25.29
C THR A 134 -10.30 -5.40 25.86
N PHE A 135 -9.20 -5.56 25.12
CA PHE A 135 -8.09 -6.42 25.50
C PHE A 135 -6.75 -5.84 25.03
N THR A 136 -5.69 -6.18 25.77
CA THR A 136 -4.30 -5.94 25.35
C THR A 136 -3.75 -7.20 24.71
N ILE A 137 -2.99 -7.03 23.64
CA ILE A 137 -2.27 -8.12 22.99
C ILE A 137 -1.15 -8.62 23.91
N ASN A 138 -1.01 -9.94 24.02
CA ASN A 138 0.07 -10.54 24.80
C ASN A 138 1.37 -10.64 23.99
N ASP A 139 2.48 -10.85 24.66
CA ASP A 139 3.80 -10.93 24.00
C ASP A 139 3.96 -12.14 23.06
N ALA A 140 3.04 -13.11 23.09
CA ALA A 140 3.08 -14.30 22.24
C ALA A 140 2.31 -14.13 20.91
N ALA A 141 1.55 -13.04 20.76
CA ALA A 141 0.71 -12.82 19.60
C ALA A 141 1.55 -12.52 18.35
N ASN A 142 1.14 -13.09 17.22
CA ASN A 142 1.73 -12.77 15.92
C ASN A 142 1.18 -11.45 15.36
N ALA A 143 1.72 -10.98 14.23
CA ALA A 143 1.30 -9.72 13.63
C ALA A 143 -0.17 -9.67 13.17
N ILE A 144 -0.77 -10.80 12.79
CA ILE A 144 -2.21 -10.85 12.47
C ILE A 144 -3.03 -10.61 13.73
N GLN A 145 -2.68 -11.29 14.83
CA GLN A 145 -3.33 -11.13 16.12
C GLN A 145 -3.10 -9.74 16.72
N ALA A 146 -1.94 -9.12 16.46
CA ALA A 146 -1.63 -7.76 16.88
C ALA A 146 -2.65 -6.73 16.37
N CYS A 147 -3.19 -6.91 15.15
CA CYS A 147 -4.25 -6.05 14.63
C CYS A 147 -5.61 -6.28 15.29
N MET A 148 -5.82 -7.41 15.99
CA MET A 148 -7.10 -7.69 16.64
C MET A 148 -7.38 -6.74 17.80
N ALA A 149 -6.37 -6.08 18.39
CA ALA A 149 -6.60 -5.04 19.40
C ALA A 149 -7.45 -3.86 18.90
N ARG A 150 -7.64 -3.71 17.59
CA ARG A 150 -8.53 -2.68 17.00
C ARG A 150 -9.97 -3.18 16.85
N ASN A 151 -10.21 -4.47 17.05
CA ASN A 151 -11.53 -5.10 17.02
C ASN A 151 -12.11 -5.21 18.43
N ARG A 152 -13.42 -5.43 18.53
CA ARG A 152 -14.15 -5.57 19.79
C ARG A 152 -14.97 -6.85 19.78
N ASP A 153 -15.02 -7.53 20.91
CA ASP A 153 -16.02 -8.57 21.19
C ASP A 153 -17.33 -7.83 21.49
N GLU A 154 -18.19 -7.72 20.49
CA GLU A 154 -19.44 -6.95 20.53
C GLU A 154 -20.56 -7.73 21.20
N ASN A 155 -20.47 -9.06 21.21
CA ASN A 155 -21.46 -9.96 21.81
C ASN A 155 -21.05 -10.53 23.18
N ASN A 156 -19.82 -10.24 23.64
CA ASN A 156 -19.28 -10.56 24.95
C ASN A 156 -19.07 -12.08 25.20
N ASP A 157 -18.78 -12.84 24.13
CA ASP A 157 -18.59 -14.30 24.12
C ASP A 157 -17.13 -14.77 24.31
N GLY A 158 -16.19 -13.83 24.41
CA GLY A 158 -14.76 -14.06 24.61
C GLY A 158 -13.97 -14.32 23.31
N LYS A 159 -14.57 -14.08 22.14
CA LYS A 159 -13.96 -14.26 20.82
C LYS A 159 -14.17 -13.02 19.96
N ILE A 160 -13.39 -12.95 18.89
CA ILE A 160 -13.67 -12.07 17.76
C ILE A 160 -14.20 -12.95 16.64
N SER A 161 -15.52 -12.94 16.46
CA SER A 161 -16.18 -13.61 15.35
C SER A 161 -15.88 -12.92 14.03
N GLY A 162 -16.13 -13.62 12.93
CA GLY A 162 -15.92 -13.08 11.58
C GLY A 162 -16.54 -11.70 11.32
N SER A 163 -17.72 -11.43 11.91
CA SER A 163 -18.42 -10.15 11.79
C SER A 163 -17.83 -9.04 12.65
N GLU A 164 -17.00 -9.41 13.63
CA GLU A 164 -16.27 -8.49 14.52
C GLU A 164 -14.84 -8.25 14.01
N VAL A 165 -14.37 -9.01 12.99
CA VAL A 165 -13.10 -8.74 12.31
C VAL A 165 -13.28 -7.55 11.38
N LYS A 166 -12.81 -6.42 11.86
CA LYS A 166 -13.11 -5.10 11.34
C LYS A 166 -11.83 -4.46 10.80
N TRP A 167 -10.79 -4.50 11.62
CA TRP A 167 -9.40 -4.21 11.31
C TRP A 167 -8.60 -5.51 11.16
N PHE A 168 -7.70 -5.55 10.19
CA PHE A 168 -6.88 -6.71 9.87
C PHE A 168 -5.49 -6.29 9.37
N LEU A 169 -4.55 -7.23 9.37
CA LEU A 169 -3.22 -7.00 8.82
C LEU A 169 -3.30 -7.02 7.27
N PRO A 170 -2.85 -5.96 6.56
CA PRO A 170 -2.91 -5.90 5.11
C PRO A 170 -2.06 -6.99 4.45
N ALA A 171 -2.45 -7.42 3.26
CA ALA A 171 -1.56 -8.18 2.37
C ALA A 171 -0.56 -7.24 1.67
N ILE A 172 0.48 -7.79 1.04
CA ILE A 172 1.55 -6.96 0.48
C ILE A 172 1.06 -5.96 -0.58
N ASN A 173 0.12 -6.34 -1.45
CA ASN A 173 -0.41 -5.43 -2.47
C ASN A 173 -1.24 -4.28 -1.86
N GLN A 174 -1.84 -4.52 -0.69
CA GLN A 174 -2.52 -3.47 0.07
C GLN A 174 -1.50 -2.47 0.65
N LEU A 175 -0.36 -2.94 1.18
CA LEU A 175 0.76 -2.08 1.61
C LEU A 175 1.35 -1.29 0.43
N VAL A 176 1.52 -1.92 -0.74
CA VAL A 176 1.96 -1.22 -1.97
C VAL A 176 0.95 -0.14 -2.37
N GLY A 177 -0.35 -0.40 -2.27
CA GLY A 177 -1.40 0.59 -2.51
C GLY A 177 -1.24 1.83 -1.61
N MET A 178 -0.87 1.63 -0.35
CA MET A 178 -0.59 2.73 0.58
C MET A 178 0.64 3.56 0.16
N PHE A 179 1.67 2.92 -0.42
CA PHE A 179 2.78 3.65 -1.04
C PHE A 179 2.36 4.45 -2.28
N LEU A 180 1.53 3.86 -3.15
CA LEU A 180 1.01 4.55 -4.34
C LEU A 180 0.23 5.82 -3.94
N GLY A 181 -0.50 5.73 -2.84
CA GLY A 181 -1.34 6.77 -2.25
C GLY A 181 -0.70 7.65 -1.17
N ALA A 182 0.61 7.56 -0.95
CA ALA A 182 1.26 8.13 0.24
C ALA A 182 1.00 9.62 0.47
N GLU A 183 0.84 10.39 -0.61
CA GLU A 183 0.64 11.86 -0.57
C GLU A 183 -0.76 12.26 -0.12
N SER A 184 -1.70 11.33 -0.21
CA SER A 184 -3.09 11.51 0.20
C SER A 184 -3.30 11.10 1.65
N LEU A 185 -2.28 10.54 2.30
CA LEU A 185 -2.35 10.03 3.66
C LEU A 185 -1.73 11.06 4.62
N PRO A 186 -2.48 11.54 5.63
CA PRO A 186 -1.91 12.36 6.70
C PRO A 186 -0.75 11.68 7.43
N THR A 187 -0.76 10.35 7.50
CA THR A 187 0.28 9.53 8.16
C THR A 187 0.65 8.34 7.26
N PRO A 188 1.49 8.55 6.23
CA PRO A 188 1.91 7.49 5.31
C PRO A 188 2.75 6.42 6.03
N LEU A 189 3.11 5.36 5.31
CA LEU A 189 4.04 4.33 5.81
C LEU A 189 5.46 4.88 6.00
N PHE A 190 5.85 5.82 5.13
CA PHE A 190 7.11 6.56 5.20
C PHE A 190 6.86 7.97 4.67
N GLY A 191 7.35 8.99 5.36
CA GLY A 191 7.13 10.40 5.03
C GLY A 191 8.42 11.20 4.87
N ASP A 192 8.28 12.47 4.48
CA ASP A 192 9.45 13.34 4.23
C ASP A 192 10.28 13.66 5.47
N GLY A 193 9.65 13.64 6.65
CA GLY A 193 10.33 13.83 7.94
C GLY A 193 11.09 12.60 8.43
N ASP A 194 10.87 11.42 7.82
CA ASP A 194 11.58 10.21 8.17
C ASP A 194 13.02 10.22 7.65
N LYS A 195 13.92 9.64 8.44
CA LYS A 195 15.37 9.62 8.16
C LYS A 195 15.75 8.31 7.48
N GLN A 196 16.94 8.27 6.88
CA GLN A 196 17.51 7.01 6.41
C GLN A 196 17.53 6.00 7.57
N PRO A 197 17.06 4.76 7.38
CA PRO A 197 17.19 3.75 8.41
C PRO A 197 18.67 3.56 8.75
N GLY A 198 18.96 3.32 10.02
CA GLY A 198 20.30 2.92 10.41
C GLY A 198 20.71 1.62 9.73
N THR A 199 22.00 1.36 9.75
CA THR A 199 22.56 0.08 9.29
C THR A 199 23.06 -0.75 10.46
N TYR A 200 22.97 -2.07 10.35
CA TYR A 200 23.57 -3.00 11.31
C TYR A 200 24.58 -3.91 10.62
N THR A 201 25.56 -4.38 11.38
CA THR A 201 26.55 -5.34 10.88
C THR A 201 26.05 -6.76 11.12
N TYR A 202 25.87 -7.51 10.05
CA TYR A 202 25.68 -8.95 10.09
C TYR A 202 27.02 -9.66 9.86
N ASN A 203 27.40 -10.57 10.76
CA ASN A 203 28.60 -11.43 10.66
C ASN A 203 29.91 -10.73 10.21
N LYS A 204 30.18 -9.51 10.71
CA LYS A 204 31.40 -8.71 10.49
C LYS A 204 31.73 -8.37 9.01
N LYS A 205 30.82 -8.62 8.05
CA LYS A 205 31.10 -8.41 6.61
C LYS A 205 29.95 -7.79 5.82
N GLU A 206 28.71 -7.85 6.31
CA GLU A 206 27.53 -7.38 5.59
C GLU A 206 26.82 -6.26 6.35
N ILE A 207 26.49 -5.18 5.64
CA ILE A 207 25.75 -4.04 6.16
C ILE A 207 24.29 -4.27 5.78
N GLY A 208 23.44 -4.59 6.76
CA GLY A 208 22.01 -4.72 6.56
C GLY A 208 21.24 -3.47 6.99
N THR A 209 19.98 -3.33 6.56
CA THR A 209 19.09 -2.25 7.01
C THR A 209 18.32 -2.65 8.28
N TYR A 210 18.20 -1.72 9.24
CA TYR A 210 17.33 -1.93 10.40
C TYR A 210 15.85 -1.99 9.99
N GLY A 211 15.06 -2.76 10.75
CA GLY A 211 13.64 -3.00 10.49
C GLY A 211 12.70 -1.83 10.79
N THR A 212 13.24 -0.66 11.13
CA THR A 212 12.50 0.49 11.68
C THR A 212 11.38 1.00 10.76
N TYR A 213 11.52 0.81 9.45
CA TYR A 213 10.53 1.21 8.43
C TYR A 213 10.02 0.01 7.61
N HIS A 214 10.23 -1.21 8.10
CA HIS A 214 9.83 -2.42 7.40
C HIS A 214 8.48 -2.89 7.95
N TYR A 215 7.48 -2.90 7.08
CA TYR A 215 6.11 -3.25 7.43
C TYR A 215 5.82 -4.71 7.09
N ILE A 216 5.34 -5.47 8.07
CA ILE A 216 4.90 -6.87 7.85
C ILE A 216 3.55 -6.94 7.16
N SER A 217 3.38 -7.91 6.26
CA SER A 217 2.11 -8.23 5.61
C SER A 217 1.54 -9.59 6.08
N SER A 218 0.24 -9.76 5.88
CA SER A 218 -0.51 -10.98 6.27
C SER A 218 -0.23 -12.20 5.39
N ASP A 219 0.43 -12.01 4.25
CA ASP A 219 0.98 -13.05 3.37
C ASP A 219 2.46 -13.35 3.66
N LYS A 220 2.94 -12.95 4.85
CA LYS A 220 4.30 -13.20 5.36
C LYS A 220 5.40 -12.58 4.49
N GLN A 221 5.12 -11.42 3.92
CA GLN A 221 6.11 -10.56 3.28
C GLN A 221 6.42 -9.34 4.15
N ARG A 222 7.41 -8.56 3.72
CA ARG A 222 7.66 -7.21 4.22
C ARG A 222 7.69 -6.21 3.08
N LEU A 223 7.27 -4.98 3.38
CA LEU A 223 7.52 -3.80 2.57
C LEU A 223 8.62 -2.96 3.22
N TRP A 224 9.67 -2.64 2.48
CA TRP A 224 10.67 -1.61 2.84
C TRP A 224 10.10 -0.24 2.46
N SER A 225 9.33 0.35 3.36
CA SER A 225 8.59 1.58 3.04
C SER A 225 9.51 2.76 2.70
N GLU A 226 10.73 2.79 3.23
CA GLU A 226 11.77 3.78 2.92
C GLU A 226 12.33 3.64 1.49
N GLU A 227 12.16 2.47 0.89
CA GLU A 227 12.53 2.16 -0.49
C GLU A 227 11.33 2.34 -1.43
N GLY A 228 10.19 2.80 -0.90
CA GLY A 228 8.94 2.98 -1.62
C GLY A 228 8.17 1.68 -1.70
N ALA A 229 8.20 1.02 -2.86
CA ALA A 229 7.47 -0.22 -3.08
C ALA A 229 8.32 -1.48 -2.96
N THR A 230 9.58 -1.43 -2.55
CA THR A 230 10.39 -2.66 -2.44
C THR A 230 9.78 -3.61 -1.41
N PHE A 231 9.56 -4.86 -1.80
CA PHE A 231 8.98 -5.89 -0.93
C PHE A 231 9.62 -7.24 -1.17
N GLY A 232 9.39 -8.17 -0.22
CA GLY A 232 9.97 -9.49 -0.31
C GLY A 232 9.73 -10.33 0.93
N PRO A 233 10.42 -11.48 1.06
CA PRO A 233 10.20 -12.38 2.18
C PRO A 233 10.41 -11.67 3.52
N ALA A 234 9.49 -11.89 4.46
CA ALA A 234 9.54 -11.30 5.80
C ALA A 234 10.73 -11.79 6.63
N ALA A 235 11.34 -12.92 6.25
CA ALA A 235 12.50 -13.47 6.93
C ALA A 235 13.64 -12.47 7.06
N GLY A 236 14.40 -12.57 8.16
CA GLY A 236 15.73 -11.98 8.26
C GLY A 236 16.59 -12.52 7.12
N ILE A 237 16.53 -11.84 5.98
CA ILE A 237 17.48 -12.06 4.90
C ILE A 237 18.82 -11.58 5.43
N LEU A 238 19.91 -12.16 4.92
CA LEU A 238 21.29 -11.85 5.33
C LEU A 238 21.57 -10.34 5.44
N TYR A 239 20.82 -9.52 4.68
CA TYR A 239 20.99 -8.08 4.52
C TYR A 239 19.88 -7.19 5.12
N ALA A 240 18.93 -7.70 5.92
CA ALA A 240 17.95 -6.85 6.60
C ALA A 240 17.36 -7.52 7.85
N LYS A 241 17.19 -6.73 8.93
CA LYS A 241 16.52 -7.19 10.15
C LYS A 241 15.06 -7.51 9.82
N ALA A 242 14.45 -8.32 10.68
CA ALA A 242 13.01 -8.55 10.68
C ALA A 242 12.20 -7.24 10.66
N PRO A 243 11.00 -7.24 10.06
CA PRO A 243 10.12 -6.08 10.11
C PRO A 243 9.72 -5.72 11.54
N GLU A 244 9.78 -4.42 11.88
CA GLU A 244 9.46 -3.92 13.22
C GLU A 244 8.15 -3.11 13.24
N LYS A 245 7.45 -3.01 12.11
CA LYS A 245 6.23 -2.21 11.97
C LYS A 245 5.07 -3.04 11.42
N LEU A 246 3.88 -2.66 11.82
CA LEU A 246 2.64 -3.03 11.14
C LEU A 246 1.77 -1.80 10.88
N ARG A 247 0.78 -1.94 10.00
CA ARG A 247 -0.27 -0.95 9.84
C ARG A 247 -1.57 -1.68 9.56
N CYS A 248 -2.47 -1.71 10.53
CA CYS A 248 -3.76 -2.34 10.38
C CYS A 248 -4.65 -1.54 9.41
N VAL A 249 -5.42 -2.29 8.62
CA VAL A 249 -6.32 -1.74 7.61
C VAL A 249 -7.70 -2.35 7.77
N ARG A 250 -8.67 -1.76 7.09
CA ARG A 250 -10.05 -2.26 6.99
C ARG A 250 -10.58 -2.00 5.61
N THR A 251 -11.51 -2.84 5.16
CA THR A 251 -12.21 -2.60 3.90
C THR A 251 -13.43 -1.73 4.16
N LEU A 252 -13.53 -0.64 3.40
CA LEU A 252 -14.65 0.28 3.40
C LEU A 252 -15.62 -0.11 2.28
N GLY A 253 -16.91 0.20 2.43
CA GLY A 253 -17.94 -0.17 1.44
C GLY A 253 -18.42 -1.62 1.53
N ILE A 254 -17.98 -2.38 2.54
CA ILE A 254 -18.38 -3.78 2.76
C ILE A 254 -18.92 -3.90 4.19
N SER A 255 -20.14 -4.46 4.34
CA SER A 255 -20.70 -4.69 5.68
C SER A 255 -19.88 -5.68 6.48
N SER A 256 -19.68 -5.33 7.75
CA SER A 256 -19.18 -6.21 8.79
C SER A 256 -19.96 -7.53 8.92
N GLN A 257 -21.24 -7.60 8.53
CA GLN A 257 -22.04 -8.84 8.60
C GLN A 257 -21.66 -9.91 7.56
N TYR A 258 -20.86 -9.55 6.55
CA TYR A 258 -20.40 -10.52 5.56
C TYR A 258 -19.13 -11.22 6.04
N ASN A 259 -19.26 -12.44 6.57
CA ASN A 259 -18.16 -13.39 6.81
C ASN A 259 -17.54 -13.91 5.49
N SER A 260 -17.32 -13.03 4.51
CA SER A 260 -16.97 -13.36 3.14
C SER A 260 -15.52 -13.03 2.88
N THR A 261 -14.67 -14.05 2.87
CA THR A 261 -13.24 -13.93 2.53
C THR A 261 -12.99 -13.73 1.03
N SER A 262 -14.04 -13.65 0.21
CA SER A 262 -13.93 -13.41 -1.24
C SER A 262 -13.98 -11.93 -1.62
N LYS A 263 -14.54 -11.05 -0.78
CA LYS A 263 -14.60 -9.61 -1.05
C LYS A 263 -13.36 -8.89 -0.52
N LYS A 264 -13.00 -7.79 -1.18
CA LYS A 264 -11.90 -6.88 -0.84
C LYS A 264 -12.15 -5.50 -1.46
N GLU A 265 -11.28 -4.54 -1.20
CA GLU A 265 -11.28 -3.24 -1.86
C GLU A 265 -11.08 -3.36 -3.38
N GLY A 266 -11.72 -2.45 -4.11
CA GLY A 266 -11.52 -2.29 -5.54
C GLY A 266 -10.17 -1.63 -5.86
N LYS A 267 -9.82 -1.60 -7.14
CA LYS A 267 -8.60 -0.93 -7.62
C LYS A 267 -8.73 0.60 -7.48
N ILE A 268 -7.58 1.26 -7.36
CA ILE A 268 -7.46 2.73 -7.41
C ILE A 268 -7.44 3.32 -8.83
N TYR A 269 -7.49 2.46 -9.85
CA TYR A 269 -7.46 2.84 -11.25
C TYR A 269 -8.47 2.05 -12.06
N ASN A 270 -8.83 2.62 -13.21
CA ASN A 270 -9.48 1.90 -14.30
C ASN A 270 -8.42 1.53 -15.35
N MET A 271 -8.64 0.45 -16.09
CA MET A 271 -7.76 0.00 -17.16
C MET A 271 -8.58 -0.46 -18.36
N ASN A 272 -8.19 -0.05 -19.58
CA ASN A 272 -8.74 -0.58 -20.82
C ASN A 272 -7.93 -1.78 -21.35
N ASN A 273 -8.42 -2.41 -22.43
CA ASN A 273 -7.76 -3.58 -23.04
C ASN A 273 -6.37 -3.29 -23.64
N SER A 274 -6.01 -2.02 -23.85
CA SER A 274 -4.71 -1.60 -24.38
C SER A 274 -3.72 -1.20 -23.28
N TYR A 275 -3.94 -1.67 -22.04
CA TYR A 275 -3.15 -1.30 -20.86
C TYR A 275 -3.00 0.23 -20.69
N THR A 276 -4.08 0.96 -20.96
CA THR A 276 -4.18 2.37 -20.57
C THR A 276 -4.80 2.43 -19.19
N PHE A 277 -4.03 2.92 -18.23
CA PHE A 277 -4.43 3.11 -16.86
C PHE A 277 -4.93 4.53 -16.65
N GLN A 278 -6.07 4.68 -16.00
CA GLN A 278 -6.61 5.96 -15.56
C GLN A 278 -6.70 5.96 -14.04
N MET A 279 -6.05 6.91 -13.38
CA MET A 279 -6.03 7.06 -11.91
C MET A 279 -7.35 7.66 -11.40
N ALA A 280 -8.48 7.12 -11.86
CA ALA A 280 -9.81 7.67 -11.63
C ALA A 280 -10.26 7.56 -10.17
N TYR A 281 -9.74 6.59 -9.42
CA TYR A 281 -10.19 6.26 -8.06
C TYR A 281 -9.09 6.48 -7.01
N LEU A 282 -7.94 7.03 -7.41
CA LEU A 282 -6.86 7.47 -6.53
C LEU A 282 -7.13 8.93 -6.13
N ASP A 283 -6.89 9.29 -4.88
CA ASP A 283 -7.01 10.67 -4.46
C ASP A 283 -5.99 11.58 -5.18
N LYS A 284 -6.45 12.79 -5.54
CA LYS A 284 -5.75 13.71 -6.43
C LYS A 284 -4.39 14.17 -5.90
N GLN A 285 -4.17 14.15 -4.59
CA GLN A 285 -2.87 14.54 -4.02
C GLN A 285 -1.76 13.56 -4.42
N SER A 286 -2.11 12.29 -4.67
CA SER A 286 -1.19 11.24 -5.11
C SER A 286 -1.03 11.15 -6.62
N ILE A 287 -1.62 12.08 -7.39
CA ILE A 287 -1.54 12.12 -8.86
C ILE A 287 -0.62 13.28 -9.29
N ARG A 288 0.23 13.02 -10.27
CA ARG A 288 1.08 14.03 -10.91
C ARG A 288 0.25 14.92 -11.83
N THR A 289 0.46 16.23 -11.77
CA THR A 289 -0.30 17.22 -12.57
C THR A 289 0.37 17.58 -13.90
N SER A 290 1.69 17.40 -14.03
CA SER A 290 2.41 17.69 -15.27
C SER A 290 2.10 16.62 -16.34
N PHE A 291 1.95 17.02 -17.60
CA PHE A 291 1.85 16.09 -18.74
C PHE A 291 3.18 16.04 -19.49
N ILE A 292 3.67 14.83 -19.82
CA ILE A 292 4.87 14.65 -20.64
C ILE A 292 4.47 14.20 -22.04
N GLU A 293 4.52 15.12 -23.00
CA GLU A 293 4.19 14.81 -24.41
C GLU A 293 5.37 14.18 -25.15
N ASN A 294 6.54 14.81 -25.05
CA ASN A 294 7.77 14.37 -25.70
C ASN A 294 8.93 14.53 -24.71
N GLY A 295 9.59 13.43 -24.36
CA GLY A 295 10.70 13.43 -23.41
C GLY A 295 10.48 12.49 -22.23
N GLU A 296 11.16 12.78 -21.14
CA GLU A 296 11.17 11.95 -19.94
C GLU A 296 10.80 12.77 -18.71
N LEU A 297 10.47 12.08 -17.62
CA LEU A 297 10.57 12.69 -16.31
C LEU A 297 12.04 13.00 -16.00
N ASP A 298 12.31 14.05 -15.23
CA ASP A 298 13.68 14.24 -14.72
C ASP A 298 14.08 13.05 -13.84
N LEU A 299 15.39 12.84 -13.65
CA LEU A 299 15.84 11.86 -12.67
C LEU A 299 15.35 12.29 -11.29
N HIS A 300 14.72 11.36 -10.58
CA HIS A 300 14.04 11.65 -9.34
C HIS A 300 14.09 10.46 -8.40
N HIS A 301 13.94 10.74 -7.11
CA HIS A 301 13.89 9.69 -6.11
C HIS A 301 12.45 9.20 -5.85
N ASN A 302 12.32 8.07 -5.16
CA ASN A 302 11.06 7.38 -4.85
C ASN A 302 9.98 8.18 -4.08
N PHE A 303 10.34 9.34 -3.53
CA PHE A 303 9.40 10.24 -2.81
C PHE A 303 9.27 11.61 -3.49
N SER A 304 9.87 11.78 -4.66
CA SER A 304 9.67 13.00 -5.44
C SER A 304 8.23 13.05 -5.97
N SER A 305 7.71 14.26 -6.16
CA SER A 305 6.43 14.47 -6.86
C SER A 305 6.44 13.91 -8.29
N TYR A 306 7.62 13.77 -8.92
CA TYR A 306 7.76 13.09 -10.22
C TYR A 306 7.50 11.57 -10.16
N ASN A 307 7.61 10.96 -8.98
CA ASN A 307 7.29 9.54 -8.80
C ASN A 307 5.78 9.28 -8.72
N ARG A 308 4.93 10.32 -8.67
CA ARG A 308 3.47 10.15 -8.73
C ARG A 308 3.05 9.71 -10.15
N PRO A 309 2.11 8.78 -10.31
CA PRO A 309 1.57 8.45 -11.63
C PRO A 309 0.83 9.65 -12.22
N TYR A 310 0.85 9.81 -13.55
CA TYR A 310 -0.02 10.79 -14.20
C TYR A 310 -1.49 10.34 -14.20
N THR A 311 -2.40 11.30 -14.42
CA THR A 311 -3.86 11.09 -14.48
C THR A 311 -4.24 9.88 -15.35
N ALA A 312 -3.58 9.71 -16.49
CA ALA A 312 -3.68 8.49 -17.28
C ALA A 312 -2.40 8.21 -18.05
N PHE A 313 -1.95 6.96 -18.08
CA PHE A 313 -0.80 6.56 -18.88
C PHE A 313 -1.07 5.25 -19.62
N GLN A 314 -0.47 5.11 -20.80
CA GLN A 314 -0.52 3.90 -21.59
C GLN A 314 0.80 3.14 -21.47
N VAL A 315 0.71 1.82 -21.31
CA VAL A 315 1.86 0.92 -21.34
C VAL A 315 2.13 0.46 -22.78
N ALA A 316 3.41 0.44 -23.15
CA ALA A 316 3.87 -0.10 -24.43
C ALA A 316 3.45 -1.56 -24.59
N ASN A 317 3.07 -1.96 -25.79
CA ASN A 317 2.72 -3.34 -26.13
C ASN A 317 3.93 -4.28 -26.10
N LYS A 318 5.10 -3.74 -26.41
CA LYS A 318 6.37 -4.45 -26.50
C LYS A 318 7.37 -3.87 -25.52
N ARG A 319 8.27 -4.71 -25.03
CA ARG A 319 9.36 -4.26 -24.15
C ARG A 319 10.48 -3.62 -24.99
N MET A 320 11.25 -2.71 -24.39
CA MET A 320 12.40 -2.05 -25.01
C MET A 320 13.69 -2.45 -24.32
N THR A 321 14.72 -2.81 -25.09
CA THR A 321 16.09 -3.07 -24.61
C THR A 321 17.08 -2.08 -25.22
N ILE A 322 18.34 -2.18 -24.79
CA ILE A 322 19.47 -1.56 -25.47
C ILE A 322 19.68 -2.03 -26.92
N ASP A 323 19.21 -3.24 -27.26
CA ASP A 323 19.32 -3.83 -28.60
C ASP A 323 18.12 -3.45 -29.50
N GLY A 324 17.08 -2.85 -28.91
CA GLY A 324 15.88 -2.38 -29.60
C GLY A 324 14.57 -2.92 -29.04
N ILE A 325 13.50 -2.74 -29.84
CA ILE A 325 12.13 -3.16 -29.52
C ILE A 325 12.01 -4.69 -29.65
N GLU A 326 11.32 -5.32 -28.69
CA GLU A 326 10.97 -6.74 -28.73
C GLU A 326 10.28 -7.15 -30.06
N THR A 327 10.69 -8.28 -30.62
CA THR A 327 10.15 -8.82 -31.87
C THR A 327 9.41 -10.14 -31.64
N SER A 328 8.62 -10.58 -32.62
CA SER A 328 7.98 -11.91 -32.59
C SER A 328 8.99 -13.05 -32.51
N ASN A 329 10.16 -12.82 -33.12
CA ASN A 329 11.27 -13.73 -33.08
C ASN A 329 12.14 -13.49 -31.86
N GLY A 330 11.65 -12.82 -30.80
CA GLY A 330 12.31 -12.49 -29.53
C GLY A 330 13.24 -11.26 -29.58
N TRP A 331 14.40 -11.34 -28.94
CA TRP A 331 15.32 -10.24 -28.67
C TRP A 331 16.64 -10.36 -29.46
N GLY A 332 17.27 -9.24 -29.80
CA GLY A 332 18.52 -9.19 -30.57
C GLY A 332 19.78 -9.78 -29.90
N GLY A 333 19.66 -10.39 -28.72
CA GLY A 333 20.76 -11.01 -27.97
C GLY A 333 21.07 -12.45 -28.38
N SER A 334 22.22 -12.98 -27.92
CA SER A 334 22.56 -14.40 -28.08
C SER A 334 21.47 -15.28 -27.43
N ASN A 335 20.85 -16.16 -28.21
CA ASN A 335 19.73 -17.04 -27.82
C ASN A 335 18.37 -16.36 -27.64
N ASN A 336 18.16 -15.20 -28.26
CA ASN A 336 16.83 -14.62 -28.39
C ASN A 336 16.19 -14.10 -27.08
N ARG A 337 17.04 -13.68 -26.14
CA ARG A 337 16.67 -13.23 -24.79
C ARG A 337 17.13 -11.79 -24.57
N PRO A 338 16.47 -11.03 -23.65
CA PRO A 338 16.98 -9.74 -23.23
C PRO A 338 18.42 -9.89 -22.71
N ARG A 339 19.33 -9.01 -23.15
CA ARG A 339 20.68 -8.99 -22.60
C ARG A 339 20.64 -8.36 -21.19
N PRO A 340 21.23 -9.00 -20.16
CA PRO A 340 21.45 -8.33 -18.89
C PRO A 340 22.21 -7.03 -19.10
N THR A 341 21.74 -5.95 -18.49
CA THR A 341 22.35 -4.64 -18.60
C THR A 341 22.22 -3.86 -17.28
N ASN A 342 22.70 -2.63 -17.27
CA ASN A 342 22.56 -1.73 -16.14
C ASN A 342 21.48 -0.68 -16.39
N TRP A 343 21.02 -0.10 -15.29
CA TRP A 343 20.04 0.97 -15.30
C TRP A 343 20.44 2.14 -16.22
N GLU A 344 21.70 2.58 -16.16
CA GLU A 344 22.18 3.74 -16.93
C GLU A 344 22.00 3.55 -18.45
N SER A 345 22.32 2.36 -18.94
CA SER A 345 22.25 2.01 -20.36
C SER A 345 20.82 1.97 -20.89
N LEU A 346 19.83 1.73 -20.02
CA LEU A 346 18.42 1.71 -20.40
C LEU A 346 17.73 3.05 -20.12
N VAL A 347 18.03 3.69 -19.00
CA VAL A 347 17.20 4.77 -18.45
C VAL A 347 17.83 6.15 -18.63
N LYS A 348 19.16 6.27 -18.64
CA LYS A 348 19.87 7.55 -18.86
C LYS A 348 20.35 7.72 -20.31
N ASN A 349 20.27 6.65 -21.11
CA ASN A 349 20.79 6.54 -22.48
C ASN A 349 20.65 7.82 -23.33
N SER A 350 21.76 8.24 -23.96
CA SER A 350 21.94 9.45 -24.80
C SER A 350 22.32 10.77 -24.11
N GLY A 351 22.64 10.76 -22.81
CA GLY A 351 23.27 11.90 -22.12
C GLY A 351 22.37 13.12 -21.89
N LEU A 352 21.20 13.18 -22.52
CA LEU A 352 20.15 14.19 -22.32
C LEU A 352 19.14 13.80 -21.25
N SER A 353 19.50 12.88 -20.34
CA SER A 353 18.54 12.23 -19.44
C SER A 353 17.37 11.64 -20.24
N ARG A 354 17.64 10.90 -21.31
CA ARG A 354 16.61 10.16 -22.07
C ARG A 354 16.73 8.66 -21.80
N SER A 355 15.65 7.89 -21.85
CA SER A 355 15.77 6.43 -21.79
C SER A 355 15.78 5.83 -23.20
N VAL A 356 16.00 4.53 -23.32
CA VAL A 356 15.80 3.78 -24.57
C VAL A 356 14.38 3.96 -25.13
N CYS A 357 13.40 4.28 -24.29
CA CYS A 357 12.02 4.52 -24.71
C CYS A 357 11.87 5.70 -25.67
N THR A 358 12.80 6.66 -25.70
CA THR A 358 12.80 7.73 -26.71
C THR A 358 12.82 7.19 -28.14
N ASN A 359 13.30 5.95 -28.33
CA ASN A 359 13.36 5.28 -29.62
C ASN A 359 12.19 4.32 -29.87
N TYR A 360 11.31 4.10 -28.89
CA TYR A 360 10.15 3.23 -29.02
C TYR A 360 9.07 3.90 -29.88
N PHE A 361 8.36 3.09 -30.65
CA PHE A 361 7.22 3.51 -31.46
C PHE A 361 6.32 2.30 -31.74
N GLU A 362 5.02 2.55 -31.88
CA GLU A 362 4.03 1.53 -32.26
C GLU A 362 3.39 1.86 -33.60
N ASN A 363 3.35 3.14 -34.01
CA ASN A 363 2.77 3.53 -35.27
C ASN A 363 3.70 3.14 -36.43
N ALA A 364 3.14 2.62 -37.53
CA ALA A 364 3.92 2.21 -38.70
C ALA A 364 4.74 3.37 -39.31
N ASN A 365 4.21 4.60 -39.27
CA ASN A 365 4.89 5.82 -39.71
C ASN A 365 5.82 6.43 -38.65
N LYS A 366 5.95 5.80 -37.47
CA LYS A 366 6.76 6.25 -36.32
C LYS A 366 6.36 7.62 -35.76
N SER A 367 5.12 8.06 -35.97
CA SER A 367 4.66 9.37 -35.52
C SER A 367 4.63 9.52 -34.00
N ASP A 368 4.61 8.41 -33.26
CA ASP A 368 4.65 8.38 -31.80
C ASP A 368 6.07 8.22 -31.22
N LYS A 369 7.10 8.15 -32.08
CA LYS A 369 8.49 8.06 -31.63
C LYS A 369 8.86 9.32 -30.84
N GLY A 370 9.40 9.13 -29.63
CA GLY A 370 9.76 10.23 -28.72
C GLY A 370 8.68 10.60 -27.69
N SER A 371 7.45 10.08 -27.86
CA SER A 371 6.37 10.24 -26.86
C SER A 371 6.44 9.21 -25.72
N TRP A 372 7.27 8.18 -25.88
CA TRP A 372 7.43 7.11 -24.91
C TRP A 372 8.61 7.38 -23.97
N ARG A 373 8.43 7.04 -22.70
CA ARG A 373 9.37 7.26 -21.60
C ARG A 373 9.50 6.04 -20.71
N ALA A 374 10.54 6.01 -19.88
CA ALA A 374 10.62 5.02 -18.82
C ALA A 374 9.55 5.31 -17.73
N PRO A 375 8.95 4.27 -17.13
CA PRO A 375 8.01 4.44 -16.03
C PRO A 375 8.74 4.90 -14.77
N ASN A 376 8.10 5.70 -13.93
CA ASN A 376 8.57 5.87 -12.56
C ASN A 376 8.23 4.62 -11.71
N GLN A 377 8.66 4.58 -10.45
CA GLN A 377 8.44 3.42 -9.58
C GLN A 377 6.94 3.15 -9.32
N ARG A 378 6.12 4.18 -9.11
CA ARG A 378 4.67 3.98 -8.87
C ARG A 378 3.94 3.46 -10.11
N GLU A 379 4.29 3.96 -11.29
CA GLU A 379 3.78 3.46 -12.57
C GLU A 379 4.20 2.01 -12.79
N LEU A 380 5.47 1.67 -12.56
CA LEU A 380 5.94 0.29 -12.64
C LEU A 380 5.15 -0.63 -11.70
N MET A 381 4.85 -0.18 -10.48
CA MET A 381 4.04 -0.95 -9.54
C MET A 381 2.59 -1.11 -9.95
N ILE A 382 1.98 -0.09 -10.55
CA ILE A 382 0.62 -0.22 -11.11
C ILE A 382 0.60 -1.29 -12.21
N ILE A 383 1.64 -1.33 -13.05
CA ILE A 383 1.79 -2.36 -14.09
C ILE A 383 1.98 -3.74 -13.44
N TYR A 384 2.88 -3.86 -12.47
CA TYR A 384 3.15 -5.10 -11.74
C TYR A 384 1.89 -5.66 -11.06
N LEU A 385 1.15 -4.83 -10.31
CA LEU A 385 -0.07 -5.23 -9.61
C LEU A 385 -1.18 -5.66 -10.55
N GLN A 386 -1.17 -5.17 -11.79
CA GLN A 386 -2.13 -5.55 -12.81
C GLN A 386 -1.76 -6.88 -13.49
N ASP A 387 -0.51 -7.01 -13.91
CA ASP A 387 0.03 -8.18 -14.58
C ASP A 387 1.57 -8.16 -14.50
N PRO A 388 2.19 -8.97 -13.60
CA PRO A 388 3.64 -9.04 -13.47
C PRO A 388 4.35 -9.42 -14.78
N SER A 389 3.70 -10.17 -15.67
CA SER A 389 4.31 -10.61 -16.94
C SER A 389 4.65 -9.46 -17.89
N LEU A 390 4.09 -8.27 -17.68
CA LEU A 390 4.43 -7.07 -18.45
C LEU A 390 5.80 -6.52 -18.08
N VAL A 391 6.24 -6.73 -16.85
CA VAL A 391 7.46 -6.15 -16.26
C VAL A 391 8.49 -7.20 -15.85
N GLU A 392 8.11 -8.47 -15.96
CA GLU A 392 8.97 -9.64 -15.83
C GLU A 392 9.10 -10.40 -17.15
N TYR A 393 10.22 -11.08 -17.33
CA TYR A 393 10.41 -12.09 -18.37
C TYR A 393 11.06 -13.32 -17.76
N GLN A 394 10.32 -14.43 -17.76
CA GLN A 394 10.78 -15.71 -17.25
C GLN A 394 11.46 -16.52 -18.35
N VAL A 395 12.67 -17.02 -18.06
CA VAL A 395 13.35 -18.00 -18.90
C VAL A 395 13.04 -19.40 -18.36
N THR A 396 12.76 -20.35 -19.25
CA THR A 396 12.38 -21.74 -18.89
C THR A 396 13.57 -22.68 -18.64
N ASP A 397 14.80 -22.18 -18.55
CA ASP A 397 15.99 -23.02 -18.38
C ASP A 397 16.44 -23.17 -16.91
N ALA A 398 17.31 -24.16 -16.68
CA ALA A 398 17.74 -24.62 -15.34
C ALA A 398 18.53 -23.58 -14.52
N TYR A 399 18.77 -22.37 -15.05
CA TYR A 399 19.58 -21.33 -14.40
C TYR A 399 18.76 -20.17 -13.80
N ASP A 400 17.41 -20.24 -13.82
CA ASP A 400 16.50 -19.38 -13.03
C ASP A 400 16.77 -17.87 -13.17
N TYR A 401 17.20 -17.41 -14.35
CA TYR A 401 17.33 -15.98 -14.62
C TYR A 401 15.96 -15.42 -15.01
N ARG A 402 15.34 -14.62 -14.12
CA ARG A 402 14.27 -13.70 -14.53
C ARG A 402 14.87 -12.35 -14.87
N TYR A 403 14.40 -11.77 -15.97
CA TYR A 403 14.75 -10.42 -16.35
C TYR A 403 13.64 -9.47 -15.94
N GLY A 404 14.01 -8.35 -15.31
CA GLY A 404 13.07 -7.32 -14.89
C GLY A 404 13.18 -6.02 -15.69
N SER A 405 12.12 -5.23 -15.56
CA SER A 405 12.05 -3.86 -16.04
C SER A 405 12.68 -2.89 -15.05
N PHE A 406 13.54 -1.98 -15.53
CA PHE A 406 13.97 -0.83 -14.73
C PHE A 406 12.94 0.29 -14.69
N THR A 407 12.98 1.06 -13.60
CA THR A 407 12.26 2.34 -13.44
C THR A 407 13.16 3.53 -13.77
N ARG A 408 12.56 4.72 -13.86
CA ARG A 408 13.25 6.01 -13.90
C ARG A 408 13.45 6.65 -12.52
N THR A 409 13.56 5.83 -11.49
CA THR A 409 13.54 6.31 -10.11
C THR A 409 14.74 5.76 -9.34
N CYS A 410 15.41 6.62 -8.57
CA CYS A 410 16.48 6.24 -7.65
C CYS A 410 16.00 6.26 -6.19
N TRP A 411 16.80 5.70 -5.29
CA TRP A 411 16.53 5.74 -3.86
C TRP A 411 16.86 7.11 -3.27
N LYS A 412 15.97 7.67 -2.43
CA LYS A 412 16.14 8.99 -1.79
C LYS A 412 17.48 9.17 -1.07
N PHE A 413 18.04 8.10 -0.54
CA PHE A 413 19.28 8.14 0.26
C PHE A 413 20.52 7.65 -0.49
N ASN A 414 20.40 7.20 -1.75
CA ASN A 414 21.52 6.87 -2.61
C ASN A 414 21.08 6.92 -4.08
N GLU A 415 21.57 7.92 -4.82
CA GLU A 415 21.20 8.11 -6.22
C GLU A 415 21.72 7.01 -7.17
N ASN A 416 22.69 6.20 -6.72
CA ASN A 416 23.21 5.05 -7.46
C ASN A 416 22.34 3.80 -7.33
N ASP A 417 21.43 3.77 -6.35
CA ASP A 417 20.51 2.67 -6.14
C ASP A 417 19.20 2.96 -6.90
N HIS A 418 18.84 2.06 -7.79
CA HIS A 418 17.67 2.21 -8.66
C HIS A 418 16.67 1.08 -8.46
N PHE A 419 15.42 1.34 -8.82
CA PHE A 419 14.37 0.32 -8.68
C PHE A 419 14.18 -0.48 -9.96
N THR A 420 14.06 -1.80 -9.78
CA THR A 420 13.89 -2.81 -10.82
C THR A 420 12.94 -3.90 -10.34
N VAL A 421 12.42 -4.73 -11.24
CA VAL A 421 11.70 -5.96 -10.86
C VAL A 421 12.70 -7.12 -10.78
N ASP A 422 12.55 -7.96 -9.76
CA ASP A 422 13.20 -9.26 -9.60
C ASP A 422 12.13 -10.38 -9.56
N LYS A 423 12.56 -11.62 -9.34
CA LYS A 423 11.84 -12.88 -9.53
C LYS A 423 10.38 -12.84 -9.08
N ASP A 424 10.00 -12.19 -8.01
CA ASP A 424 8.59 -12.12 -7.60
C ASP A 424 8.25 -10.77 -6.91
N LEU A 425 9.04 -9.72 -7.17
CA LEU A 425 9.03 -8.51 -6.34
C LEU A 425 9.81 -7.34 -6.98
N ILE A 426 9.46 -6.10 -6.64
CA ILE A 426 10.31 -4.94 -6.96
C ILE A 426 11.46 -4.86 -5.94
N THR A 427 12.67 -4.59 -6.41
CA THR A 427 13.88 -4.50 -5.60
C THR A 427 14.61 -3.19 -5.84
N LYS A 428 15.44 -2.83 -4.86
CA LYS A 428 16.51 -1.87 -5.01
C LYS A 428 17.76 -2.60 -5.54
N GLY A 429 18.26 -2.24 -6.73
CA GLY A 429 19.41 -2.91 -7.33
C GLY A 429 19.80 -2.41 -8.73
N THR A 430 20.90 -2.95 -9.25
CA THR A 430 21.54 -2.48 -10.50
C THR A 430 21.38 -3.44 -11.68
N VAL A 431 20.58 -4.51 -11.54
CA VAL A 431 20.44 -5.56 -12.56
C VAL A 431 19.02 -5.60 -13.09
N GLY A 432 18.91 -5.47 -14.40
CA GLY A 432 17.67 -5.51 -15.16
C GLY A 432 18.02 -5.59 -16.65
N SER A 433 17.05 -5.88 -17.49
CA SER A 433 17.38 -6.17 -18.90
C SER A 433 16.57 -5.37 -19.90
N PHE A 434 15.43 -4.82 -19.49
CA PHE A 434 14.57 -4.06 -20.36
C PHE A 434 13.86 -2.93 -19.61
N VAL A 435 13.07 -2.17 -20.35
CA VAL A 435 12.11 -1.20 -19.82
C VAL A 435 10.76 -1.49 -20.48
N ARG A 436 9.70 -1.56 -19.68
CA ARG A 436 8.32 -1.50 -20.18
C ARG A 436 7.92 -0.04 -20.30
N CYS A 437 8.14 0.54 -21.47
CA CYS A 437 7.91 1.96 -21.71
C CYS A 437 6.46 2.37 -21.46
N VAL A 438 6.25 3.62 -21.06
CA VAL A 438 4.92 4.22 -20.87
C VAL A 438 4.85 5.57 -21.57
N ARG A 439 3.64 6.08 -21.79
CA ARG A 439 3.40 7.46 -22.22
C ARG A 439 2.19 8.05 -21.52
N ASP A 440 2.21 9.35 -21.24
CA ASP A 440 1.06 10.05 -20.70
C ASP A 440 -0.03 10.14 -21.79
N VAL A 441 -1.30 10.00 -21.41
CA VAL A 441 -2.44 10.15 -22.31
C VAL A 441 -3.50 11.07 -21.70
N LYS A 442 -4.30 11.72 -22.54
CA LYS A 442 -5.34 12.68 -22.13
C LYS A 442 -6.71 12.04 -22.04
#